data_AF-A0A841K301-F1
#
_entry.id   AF-A0A841K301-F1
#
_cell.length_a   1.000
_cell.length_b   1.000
_cell.length_c   1.000
_cell.angle_alpha   90.00
_cell.angle_beta   90.00
_cell.angle_gamma   90.00
#
_symmetry.space_group_name_H-M   'P 1'
#
loop_
_entity.id
_entity.type
_entity.pdbx_description
1 polymer ?
#
loop_
_entity_poly.entity_id
_entity_poly.type
_entity_poly.pdbx_seq_one_letter_code
_entity_poly.pdbx_strand_id
1 'polypeptide(L)'
;MNEEQHSGSHSETIHLPAPTAWPIIMAFGVMLAFAGMVTNFGISLLGIVLALSGAIGWFRQVLPHEAHEDIPVVVENIIITTTRPEVARIIVPEDDRAHLPVETYPVLSGIKGGIAGGIAMIPPAILYGLIAQHSIWYPVNLLGGAGVANWRNPSTADIAAFHWQGVLVAIVIHAITCLLVGLLYGAMLPMLPRRPILLGGILAPVLWTGLLHSTMGVVNPELDQHIAWGWFLISQVTFGLVAGWVVAHQSRIRTAQSLPFIMRMGIETPGLVRERESATENEDESR
;
A
#
# COMPACT_ATOMS: atom_id res chain seq x y z
N MET A 1 -42.05 7.50 40.53
CA MET A 1 -41.36 8.45 39.64
C MET A 1 -39.89 8.39 40.05
N ASN A 2 -39.19 7.38 39.56
CA ASN A 2 -37.76 7.17 39.83
C ASN A 2 -37.05 7.36 38.49
N GLU A 3 -36.33 8.47 38.36
CA GLU A 3 -35.33 8.64 37.32
C GLU A 3 -34.14 7.77 37.73
N GLU A 4 -33.95 6.64 37.04
CA GLU A 4 -32.70 5.88 37.13
C GLU A 4 -31.60 6.71 36.47
N GLN A 5 -30.77 7.35 37.30
CA GLN A 5 -29.48 7.88 36.91
C GLN A 5 -28.62 6.72 36.39
N HIS A 6 -28.55 6.55 35.08
CA HIS A 6 -27.47 5.83 34.42
C HIS A 6 -26.18 6.63 34.57
N SER A 7 -25.58 6.62 35.77
CA SER A 7 -24.19 7.01 35.96
C SER A 7 -23.33 5.86 35.44
N GLY A 8 -23.13 5.80 34.13
CA GLY A 8 -22.05 4.98 33.57
C GLY A 8 -20.76 5.43 34.22
N SER A 9 -20.02 4.52 34.87
CA SER A 9 -18.73 4.85 35.48
C SER A 9 -17.81 5.35 34.37
N HIS A 10 -17.64 6.67 34.29
CA HIS A 10 -16.64 7.27 33.41
C HIS A 10 -15.27 6.85 33.93
N SER A 11 -14.68 5.84 33.31
CA SER A 11 -13.30 5.43 33.60
C SER A 11 -12.40 6.65 33.46
N GLU A 12 -11.65 6.97 34.51
CA GLU A 12 -10.67 8.08 34.52
C GLU A 12 -9.51 7.82 33.56
N THR A 13 -9.43 6.62 32.97
CA THR A 13 -8.43 6.22 31.98
C THR A 13 -9.08 5.67 30.72
N ILE A 14 -8.47 5.96 29.56
CA ILE A 14 -8.79 5.30 28.29
C ILE A 14 -7.64 4.36 27.92
N HIS A 15 -7.96 3.11 27.64
CA HIS A 15 -7.06 2.15 27.03
C HIS A 15 -6.82 2.52 25.55
N LEU A 16 -5.60 2.91 25.21
CA LEU A 16 -5.18 3.20 23.85
C LEU A 16 -4.04 2.28 23.41
N PRO A 17 -3.90 1.98 22.11
CA PRO A 17 -2.75 1.22 21.62
C PRO A 17 -1.47 2.01 21.87
N ALA A 18 -0.44 1.33 22.40
CA ALA A 18 0.84 1.96 22.70
C ALA A 18 1.56 2.39 21.40
N PRO A 19 2.26 3.54 21.39
CA PRO A 19 3.00 3.99 20.22
C PRO A 19 4.14 3.02 19.87
N THR A 20 4.34 2.76 18.57
CA THR A 20 5.36 1.82 18.07
C THR A 20 6.22 2.39 16.95
N ALA A 21 7.54 2.20 17.05
CA ALA A 21 8.51 2.63 16.03
C ALA A 21 8.84 1.52 15.00
N TRP A 22 8.43 0.27 15.26
CA TRP A 22 8.84 -0.87 14.44
C TRP A 22 8.42 -0.81 12.97
N PRO A 23 7.22 -0.33 12.59
CA PRO A 23 6.85 -0.18 11.18
C PRO A 23 7.81 0.74 10.43
N ILE A 24 8.28 1.82 11.06
CA ILE A 24 9.22 2.78 10.47
C ILE A 24 10.59 2.13 10.30
N ILE A 25 11.07 1.41 11.33
CA ILE A 25 12.36 0.69 11.27
C ILE A 25 12.33 -0.37 10.16
N MET A 26 11.22 -1.11 10.04
CA MET A 26 11.04 -2.10 8.99
C MET A 26 11.08 -1.46 7.61
N ALA A 27 10.31 -0.38 7.39
CA ALA A 27 10.28 0.34 6.11
C ALA A 27 11.66 0.90 5.73
N PHE A 28 12.37 1.48 6.70
CA PHE A 28 13.74 1.98 6.50
C PHE A 28 14.72 0.85 6.18
N GLY A 29 14.62 -0.30 6.85
CA GLY A 29 15.43 -1.48 6.54
C GLY A 29 15.19 -2.00 5.12
N VAL A 30 13.92 -2.10 4.70
CA VAL A 30 13.56 -2.50 3.33
C VAL A 30 14.15 -1.52 2.31
N MET A 31 14.03 -0.22 2.56
CA MET A 31 14.64 0.82 1.71
C MET A 31 16.15 0.63 1.57
N LEU A 32 16.87 0.44 2.69
CA LEU A 32 18.32 0.23 2.67
C LEU A 32 18.73 -1.07 1.99
N ALA A 33 17.93 -2.13 2.09
CA ALA A 33 18.20 -3.40 1.43
C ALA A 33 18.28 -3.22 -0.10
N PHE A 34 17.33 -2.48 -0.69
CA PHE A 34 17.30 -2.17 -2.12
C PHE A 34 18.33 -1.10 -2.52
N ALA A 35 18.46 -0.03 -1.73
CA ALA A 35 19.46 1.00 -2.00
C ALA A 35 20.89 0.41 -1.99
N GLY A 36 21.17 -0.48 -1.04
CA GLY A 36 22.45 -1.18 -0.95
C GLY A 36 22.71 -2.14 -2.10
N MET A 37 21.69 -2.75 -2.69
CA MET A 37 21.86 -3.61 -3.87
C MET A 37 22.46 -2.84 -5.06
N VAL A 38 22.11 -1.55 -5.17
CA VAL A 38 22.59 -0.64 -6.23
C VAL A 38 23.92 0.03 -5.88
N THR A 39 24.23 0.16 -4.58
CA THR A 39 25.35 1.01 -4.13
C THR A 39 26.45 0.24 -3.40
N ASN A 40 26.09 -0.57 -2.40
CA ASN A 40 27.03 -1.26 -1.53
C ASN A 40 26.39 -2.46 -0.82
N PHE A 41 27.02 -3.63 -0.96
CA PHE A 41 26.56 -4.87 -0.34
C PHE A 41 26.40 -4.78 1.20
N GLY A 42 27.30 -4.08 1.89
CA GLY A 42 27.21 -3.87 3.34
C GLY A 42 25.98 -3.06 3.76
N ILE A 43 25.58 -2.06 2.97
CA ILE A 43 24.33 -1.31 3.19
C ILE A 43 23.13 -2.23 2.98
N SER A 44 23.18 -3.11 1.97
CA SER A 44 22.09 -4.05 1.70
C SER A 44 21.91 -5.04 2.87
N LEU A 45 23.01 -5.59 3.39
CA LEU A 45 22.99 -6.49 4.55
C LEU A 45 22.44 -5.80 5.80
N LEU A 46 22.88 -4.56 6.08
CA LEU A 46 22.34 -3.76 7.19
C LEU A 46 20.83 -3.55 7.03
N GLY A 47 20.38 -3.23 5.81
CA GLY A 47 18.96 -3.08 5.50
C GLY A 47 18.15 -4.34 5.78
N ILE A 48 18.64 -5.50 5.36
CA ILE A 48 17.99 -6.80 5.64
C ILE A 48 17.88 -7.04 7.15
N VAL A 49 18.95 -6.79 7.92
CA VAL A 49 18.95 -6.94 9.38
C VAL A 49 17.91 -6.01 10.04
N LEU A 50 17.84 -4.75 9.62
CA LEU A 50 16.86 -3.79 10.13
C LEU A 50 15.43 -4.17 9.75
N ALA A 51 15.20 -4.65 8.53
CA ALA A 51 13.88 -5.09 8.07
C ALA A 51 13.37 -6.27 8.90
N LEU A 52 14.23 -7.28 9.13
CA LEU A 52 13.89 -8.44 9.95
C LEU A 52 13.66 -8.05 11.41
N SER A 53 14.54 -7.21 11.97
CA SER A 53 14.39 -6.73 13.35
C SER A 53 13.11 -5.92 13.55
N GLY A 54 12.77 -5.06 12.57
CA GLY A 54 11.54 -4.30 12.52
C GLY A 54 10.29 -5.20 12.46
N ALA A 55 10.30 -6.19 11.57
CA ALA A 55 9.20 -7.15 11.45
C ALA A 55 9.00 -7.94 12.76
N ILE A 56 10.08 -8.52 13.31
CA ILE A 56 10.02 -9.30 14.56
C ILE A 56 9.54 -8.43 15.72
N GLY A 57 10.09 -7.22 15.87
CA GLY A 57 9.70 -6.29 16.93
C GLY A 57 8.23 -5.87 16.82
N TRP A 58 7.75 -5.61 15.60
CA TRP A 58 6.35 -5.25 15.37
C TRP A 58 5.41 -6.42 15.72
N PHE A 59 5.68 -7.62 15.20
CA PHE A 59 4.84 -8.79 15.48
C PHE A 59 4.79 -9.13 16.96
N ARG A 60 5.91 -8.99 17.69
CA ARG A 60 5.93 -9.22 19.15
C ARG A 60 5.15 -8.20 19.96
N GLN A 61 4.91 -7.00 19.43
CA GLN A 61 4.10 -5.97 20.11
C GLN A 61 2.61 -6.08 19.81
N VAL A 62 2.25 -6.71 18.69
CA VAL A 62 0.85 -6.86 18.27
C VAL A 62 0.30 -8.24 18.64
N LEU A 63 1.14 -9.28 18.62
CA LEU A 63 0.73 -10.66 18.84
C LEU A 63 1.38 -11.28 20.09
N PRO A 64 0.66 -12.12 20.86
CA PRO A 64 -0.77 -12.44 20.74
C PRO A 64 -1.69 -11.36 21.30
N HIS A 65 -1.17 -10.51 22.19
CA HIS A 65 -1.92 -9.44 22.83
C HIS A 65 -1.29 -8.11 22.43
N GLU A 66 -2.13 -7.21 21.92
CA GLU A 66 -1.73 -5.88 21.50
C GLU A 66 -1.25 -5.06 22.69
N ALA A 67 -0.11 -4.38 22.54
CA ALA A 67 0.40 -3.46 23.56
C ALA A 67 -0.53 -2.24 23.71
N HIS A 68 -1.04 -2.04 24.92
CA HIS A 68 -1.91 -0.93 25.29
C HIS A 68 -1.29 -0.08 26.41
N GLU A 69 -1.60 1.21 26.42
CA GLU A 69 -1.24 2.18 27.45
C GLU A 69 -2.52 2.87 27.97
N ASP A 70 -2.62 3.01 29.29
CA ASP A 70 -3.72 3.71 29.95
C ASP A 70 -3.40 5.20 30.07
N ILE A 71 -4.16 6.02 29.35
CA ILE A 71 -3.99 7.48 29.38
C ILE A 71 -5.08 8.09 30.27
N PRO A 72 -4.71 8.89 31.29
CA PRO A 72 -5.70 9.57 32.13
C PRO A 72 -6.47 10.61 31.32
N VAL A 73 -7.78 10.61 31.49
CA VAL A 73 -8.70 11.53 30.80
C VAL A 73 -9.11 12.63 31.73
N VAL A 74 -8.85 13.87 31.31
CA VAL A 74 -9.48 15.03 31.92
C VAL A 74 -10.81 15.26 31.19
N VAL A 75 -11.92 15.05 31.88
CA VAL A 75 -13.25 15.36 31.34
C VAL A 75 -13.39 16.87 31.26
N GLU A 76 -13.24 17.42 30.06
CA GLU A 76 -13.55 18.83 29.80
C GLU A 76 -15.04 18.97 29.48
N ASN A 77 -15.78 19.60 30.38
CA ASN A 77 -17.19 19.91 30.17
C ASN A 77 -17.34 21.04 29.15
N ILE A 78 -17.39 20.68 27.87
CA ILE A 78 -17.65 21.63 26.80
C ILE A 78 -19.14 21.98 26.81
N ILE A 79 -19.48 23.16 27.32
CA ILE A 79 -20.84 23.71 27.21
C ILE A 79 -21.02 24.19 25.77
N ILE A 80 -21.70 23.39 24.94
CA ILE A 80 -22.03 23.78 23.56
C ILE A 80 -23.15 24.84 23.62
N THR A 81 -22.78 26.11 23.50
CA THR A 81 -23.74 27.21 23.36
C THR A 81 -23.94 27.57 21.89
N THR A 82 -25.19 27.76 21.48
CA THR A 82 -25.55 28.24 20.13
C THR A 82 -26.45 29.46 20.23
N THR A 83 -26.25 30.46 19.37
CA THR A 83 -27.11 31.64 19.25
C THR A 83 -28.32 31.39 18.36
N ARG A 84 -28.42 30.22 17.72
CA ARG A 84 -29.51 29.89 16.78
C ARG A 84 -30.83 29.65 17.55
N PRO A 85 -31.96 30.25 17.11
CA PRO A 85 -33.24 30.16 17.82
C PRO A 85 -33.93 28.79 17.69
N GLU A 86 -33.62 28.03 16.64
CA GLU A 86 -34.13 26.67 16.45
C GLU A 86 -32.98 25.66 16.40
N VAL A 87 -33.12 24.60 17.21
CA VAL A 87 -32.23 23.45 17.23
C VAL A 87 -33.04 22.25 16.76
N ALA A 88 -32.76 21.76 15.55
CA ALA A 88 -33.29 20.49 15.10
C ALA A 88 -32.64 19.38 15.93
N ARG A 89 -33.41 18.75 16.82
CA ARG A 89 -32.98 17.54 17.53
C ARG A 89 -33.11 16.36 16.57
N ILE A 90 -31.98 15.93 16.04
CA ILE A 90 -31.88 14.70 15.25
C ILE A 90 -31.93 13.55 16.25
N ILE A 91 -32.99 12.73 16.20
CA ILE A 91 -33.04 11.46 16.91
C ILE A 91 -32.05 10.55 16.19
N VAL A 92 -30.91 10.28 16.82
CA VAL A 92 -29.94 9.30 16.32
C VAL A 92 -30.41 7.94 16.85
N PRO A 93 -30.82 7.00 16.00
CA PRO A 93 -31.14 5.63 16.44
C PRO A 93 -29.90 5.03 17.12
N GLU A 94 -30.08 4.32 18.24
CA GLU A 94 -28.96 3.71 19.00
C GLU A 94 -28.16 2.71 18.17
N ASP A 95 -28.77 2.12 17.14
CA ASP A 95 -28.24 0.95 16.44
C ASP A 95 -27.55 1.17 15.09
N ASP A 96 -27.43 2.40 14.57
CA ASP A 96 -26.88 2.54 13.22
C ASP A 96 -25.92 3.72 13.06
N ARG A 97 -24.74 3.55 13.64
CA ARG A 97 -23.56 4.31 13.23
C ARG A 97 -23.22 3.88 11.81
N ALA A 98 -23.49 4.74 10.83
CA ALA A 98 -23.15 4.47 9.44
C ALA A 98 -21.64 4.17 9.29
N HIS A 99 -21.30 2.89 9.11
CA HIS A 99 -19.93 2.44 8.90
C HIS A 99 -19.54 2.62 7.42
N LEU A 100 -18.85 3.72 7.13
CA LEU A 100 -18.32 4.04 5.82
C LEU A 100 -16.79 3.82 5.80
N PRO A 101 -16.21 3.34 4.69
CA PRO A 101 -16.89 3.00 3.43
C PRO A 101 -17.55 1.61 3.44
N VAL A 102 -18.70 1.47 2.78
CA VAL A 102 -19.44 0.19 2.64
C VAL A 102 -18.69 -0.85 1.78
N GLU A 103 -17.83 -0.37 0.88
CA GLU A 103 -17.06 -1.21 -0.04
C GLU A 103 -15.61 -0.71 -0.15
N THR A 104 -14.66 -1.65 -0.18
CA THR A 104 -13.23 -1.37 -0.36
C THR A 104 -12.67 -2.21 -1.51
N TYR A 105 -11.56 -1.74 -2.10
CA TYR A 105 -10.80 -2.54 -3.06
C TYR A 105 -9.94 -3.55 -2.29
N PRO A 106 -9.92 -4.85 -2.69
CA PRO A 106 -9.05 -5.83 -2.06
C PRO A 106 -7.58 -5.43 -2.24
N VAL A 107 -6.73 -5.55 -1.22
CA VAL A 107 -5.28 -5.28 -1.35
C VAL A 107 -4.64 -6.13 -2.46
N LEU A 108 -5.13 -7.37 -2.63
CA LEU A 108 -4.74 -8.29 -3.70
C LEU A 108 -5.02 -7.75 -5.11
N SER A 109 -5.95 -6.82 -5.28
CA SER A 109 -6.20 -6.15 -6.57
C SER A 109 -4.96 -5.35 -7.01
N GLY A 110 -4.26 -4.72 -6.06
CA GLY A 110 -3.01 -4.01 -6.29
C GLY A 110 -1.89 -4.92 -6.81
N ILE A 111 -1.75 -6.12 -6.24
CA ILE A 111 -0.76 -7.12 -6.70
C ILE A 111 -1.02 -7.51 -8.16
N LYS A 112 -2.28 -7.80 -8.52
CA LYS A 112 -2.66 -8.11 -9.91
C LYS A 112 -2.37 -6.93 -10.84
N GLY A 113 -2.68 -5.71 -10.40
CA GLY A 113 -2.36 -4.48 -11.12
C GLY A 113 -0.87 -4.30 -11.35
N GLY A 114 -0.06 -4.53 -10.31
CA GLY A 114 1.40 -4.47 -10.38
C GLY A 114 2.00 -5.45 -11.38
N ILE A 115 1.52 -6.71 -11.38
CA ILE A 115 1.96 -7.72 -12.36
C ILE A 115 1.59 -7.30 -13.79
N ALA A 116 0.34 -6.89 -14.00
CA ALA A 116 -0.14 -6.50 -15.33
C ALA A 116 0.57 -5.24 -15.86
N GLY A 117 0.73 -4.22 -15.03
CA GLY A 117 1.51 -3.03 -15.35
C GLY A 117 2.97 -3.36 -15.61
N GLY A 118 3.54 -4.28 -14.81
CA GLY A 118 4.91 -4.77 -14.94
C GLY A 118 5.17 -5.43 -16.29
N ILE A 119 4.23 -6.24 -16.76
CA ILE A 119 4.28 -6.86 -18.10
C ILE A 119 4.12 -5.77 -19.18
N ALA A 120 3.18 -4.85 -18.99
CA ALA A 120 2.88 -3.82 -19.98
C ALA A 120 4.00 -2.78 -20.19
N MET A 121 4.89 -2.58 -19.22
CA MET A 121 6.02 -1.64 -19.38
C MET A 121 7.21 -2.21 -20.15
N ILE A 122 7.26 -3.54 -20.34
CA ILE A 122 8.35 -4.23 -21.03
C ILE A 122 8.39 -3.84 -22.53
N PRO A 123 7.27 -3.86 -23.29
CA PRO A 123 7.30 -3.54 -24.71
C PRO A 123 7.87 -2.16 -25.05
N PRO A 124 7.49 -1.03 -24.41
CA PRO A 124 8.10 0.25 -24.71
C PRO A 124 9.61 0.30 -24.42
N ALA A 125 10.06 -0.38 -23.36
CA ALA A 125 11.48 -0.45 -23.01
C ALA A 125 12.29 -1.26 -24.05
N ILE A 126 11.79 -2.43 -24.45
CA ILE A 126 12.41 -3.26 -25.49
C ILE A 126 12.37 -2.54 -26.84
N LEU A 127 11.26 -1.86 -27.17
CA LEU A 127 11.12 -1.11 -28.41
C LEU A 127 12.18 -0.01 -28.51
N TYR A 128 12.43 0.73 -27.43
CA TYR A 128 13.55 1.66 -27.35
C TYR A 128 14.89 0.96 -27.60
N GLY A 129 15.16 -0.14 -26.88
CA GLY A 129 16.40 -0.91 -27.05
C GLY A 129 16.63 -1.36 -28.48
N LEU A 130 15.58 -1.81 -29.18
CA LEU A 130 15.65 -2.25 -30.58
C LEU A 130 15.89 -1.08 -31.55
N ILE A 131 15.20 0.05 -31.38
CA ILE A 131 15.27 1.18 -32.32
C ILE A 131 16.57 1.97 -32.13
N ALA A 132 16.92 2.29 -30.89
CA ALA A 132 18.02 3.21 -30.59
C ALA A 132 19.36 2.51 -30.37
N GLN A 133 19.35 1.29 -29.83
CA GLN A 133 20.56 0.56 -29.40
C GLN A 133 20.74 -0.77 -30.14
N HIS A 134 19.83 -1.11 -31.07
CA HIS A 134 19.79 -2.36 -31.81
C HIS A 134 19.91 -3.62 -30.93
N SER A 135 19.44 -3.55 -29.68
CA SER A 135 19.53 -4.64 -28.72
C SER A 135 18.36 -4.67 -27.76
N ILE A 136 17.74 -5.85 -27.63
CA ILE A 136 16.73 -6.13 -26.59
C ILE A 136 17.34 -6.16 -25.18
N TRP A 137 18.65 -6.38 -25.07
CA TRP A 137 19.35 -6.53 -23.81
C TRP A 137 19.70 -5.19 -23.17
N TYR A 138 19.82 -4.13 -23.98
CA TYR A 138 20.17 -2.79 -23.48
C TYR A 138 19.31 -2.32 -22.30
N PRO A 139 17.96 -2.26 -22.39
CA PRO A 139 17.13 -1.82 -21.26
C PRO A 139 17.17 -2.79 -20.08
N VAL A 140 17.35 -4.09 -20.33
CA VAL A 140 17.41 -5.13 -19.28
C VAL A 140 18.69 -4.98 -18.47
N ASN A 141 19.83 -4.84 -19.14
CA ASN A 141 21.12 -4.65 -18.49
C ASN A 141 21.26 -3.25 -17.89
N LEU A 142 20.56 -2.24 -18.42
CA LEU A 142 20.52 -0.92 -17.79
C LEU A 142 19.83 -1.00 -16.41
N LEU A 143 18.75 -1.77 -16.29
CA LEU A 143 18.07 -2.01 -15.01
C LEU A 143 18.90 -2.89 -14.07
N GLY A 144 19.45 -4.00 -14.57
CA GLY A 144 20.15 -5.01 -13.77
C GLY A 144 21.62 -4.68 -13.48
N GLY A 145 22.25 -3.87 -14.33
CA GLY A 145 23.69 -3.59 -14.32
C GLY A 145 24.17 -2.95 -13.02
N ALA A 146 23.31 -2.16 -12.38
CA ALA A 146 23.60 -1.60 -11.05
C ALA A 146 23.93 -2.64 -9.98
N GLY A 147 23.41 -3.87 -10.09
CA GLY A 147 23.66 -4.95 -9.13
C GLY A 147 24.68 -5.99 -9.61
N VAL A 148 25.32 -5.81 -10.77
CA VAL A 148 26.33 -6.73 -11.30
C VAL A 148 27.72 -6.34 -10.78
N ALA A 149 28.45 -7.32 -10.21
CA ALA A 149 29.81 -7.10 -9.76
C ALA A 149 30.72 -6.68 -10.93
N ASN A 150 31.54 -5.65 -10.74
CA ASN A 150 32.42 -5.03 -11.74
C ASN A 150 31.73 -4.25 -12.88
N TRP A 151 30.45 -3.88 -12.73
CA TRP A 151 29.75 -3.00 -13.67
C TRP A 151 30.14 -1.53 -13.50
N ARG A 152 31.40 -1.19 -13.78
CA ARG A 152 31.94 0.18 -13.68
C ARG A 152 32.23 0.73 -15.07
N ASN A 153 31.63 1.88 -15.39
CA ASN A 153 31.77 2.59 -16.65
C ASN A 153 31.62 1.67 -17.89
N PRO A 154 30.52 0.91 -17.98
CA PRO A 154 30.29 0.04 -19.13
C PRO A 154 30.17 0.89 -20.41
N SER A 155 30.71 0.40 -21.53
CA SER A 155 30.41 1.03 -22.82
C SER A 155 28.98 0.71 -23.24
N THR A 156 28.41 1.50 -24.15
CA THR A 156 27.08 1.22 -24.71
C THR A 156 26.99 -0.17 -25.35
N ALA A 157 28.08 -0.64 -25.97
CA ALA A 157 28.19 -1.98 -26.53
C ALA A 157 28.15 -3.07 -25.44
N ASP A 158 28.79 -2.83 -24.29
CA ASP A 158 28.75 -3.75 -23.15
C ASP A 158 27.35 -3.86 -22.56
N ILE A 159 26.63 -2.74 -22.45
CA ILE A 159 25.23 -2.71 -21.99
C ILE A 159 24.32 -3.42 -23.00
N ALA A 160 24.58 -3.29 -24.30
CA ALA A 160 23.80 -3.94 -25.36
C ALA A 160 24.07 -5.45 -25.50
N ALA A 161 25.16 -5.98 -24.94
CA ALA A 161 25.50 -7.40 -25.00
C ALA A 161 24.67 -8.24 -24.01
N PHE A 162 24.53 -9.55 -24.26
CA PHE A 162 23.84 -10.42 -23.32
C PHE A 162 24.67 -10.67 -22.06
N HIS A 163 24.09 -10.44 -20.88
CA HIS A 163 24.70 -10.74 -19.57
C HIS A 163 23.70 -11.47 -18.67
N TRP A 164 23.99 -12.74 -18.33
CA TRP A 164 23.06 -13.54 -17.53
C TRP A 164 22.83 -12.96 -16.12
N GLN A 165 23.86 -12.36 -15.51
CA GLN A 165 23.76 -11.73 -14.20
C GLN A 165 22.86 -10.49 -14.25
N GLY A 166 23.02 -9.66 -15.29
CA GLY A 166 22.19 -8.47 -15.51
C GLY A 166 20.72 -8.85 -15.68
N VAL A 167 20.43 -9.90 -16.45
CA VAL A 167 19.06 -10.43 -16.61
C VAL A 167 18.48 -10.89 -15.27
N LEU A 168 19.23 -11.66 -14.47
CA LEU A 168 18.76 -12.15 -13.17
C LEU A 168 18.44 -11.00 -12.21
N VAL A 169 19.35 -10.03 -12.08
CA VAL A 169 19.17 -8.87 -11.20
C VAL A 169 18.00 -8.01 -11.69
N ALA A 170 17.91 -7.77 -12.99
CA ALA A 170 16.81 -7.02 -13.59
C ALA A 170 15.44 -7.67 -13.31
N ILE A 171 15.33 -8.99 -13.44
CA ILE A 171 14.09 -9.72 -13.12
C ILE A 171 13.71 -9.53 -11.65
N VAL A 172 14.67 -9.66 -10.73
CA VAL A 172 14.41 -9.51 -9.29
C VAL A 172 13.97 -8.08 -8.96
N ILE A 173 14.71 -7.07 -9.42
CA ILE A 173 14.37 -5.65 -9.21
C ILE A 173 13.00 -5.35 -9.82
N HIS A 174 12.76 -5.77 -11.06
CA HIS A 174 11.51 -5.53 -11.77
C HIS A 174 10.32 -6.18 -11.07
N ALA A 175 10.42 -7.48 -10.75
CA ALA A 175 9.33 -8.23 -10.13
C ALA A 175 8.96 -7.63 -8.77
N ILE A 176 9.95 -7.38 -7.91
CA ILE A 176 9.70 -6.82 -6.58
C ILE A 176 9.13 -5.40 -6.70
N THR A 177 9.73 -4.55 -7.53
CA THR A 177 9.27 -3.16 -7.69
C THR A 177 7.84 -3.12 -8.21
N CYS A 178 7.50 -3.95 -9.21
CA CYS A 178 6.15 -4.03 -9.75
C CYS A 178 5.12 -4.46 -8.69
N LEU A 179 5.48 -5.46 -7.85
CA LEU A 179 4.62 -5.93 -6.77
C LEU A 179 4.43 -4.86 -5.69
N LEU A 180 5.51 -4.21 -5.26
CA LEU A 180 5.46 -3.15 -4.24
C LEU A 180 4.67 -1.93 -4.71
N VAL A 181 4.93 -1.46 -5.95
CA VAL A 181 4.19 -0.33 -6.53
C VAL A 181 2.73 -0.71 -6.76
N GLY A 182 2.44 -1.93 -7.21
CA GLY A 182 1.06 -2.43 -7.33
C GLY A 182 0.33 -2.48 -5.98
N LEU A 183 1.00 -2.98 -4.93
CA LEU A 183 0.47 -2.99 -3.56
C LEU A 183 0.18 -1.57 -3.07
N LEU A 184 1.13 -0.65 -3.25
CA LEU A 184 0.97 0.77 -2.92
C LEU A 184 -0.24 1.35 -3.65
N TYR A 185 -0.38 1.07 -4.95
CA TYR A 185 -1.51 1.51 -5.75
C TYR A 185 -2.83 1.00 -5.16
N GLY A 186 -2.92 -0.30 -4.88
CA GLY A 186 -4.11 -0.91 -4.26
C GLY A 186 -4.46 -0.31 -2.89
N ALA A 187 -3.45 -0.01 -2.08
CA ALA A 187 -3.61 0.59 -0.75
C ALA A 187 -4.03 2.07 -0.81
N MET A 188 -3.57 2.82 -1.82
CA MET A 188 -3.88 4.24 -1.98
C MET A 188 -5.23 4.51 -2.65
N LEU A 189 -5.81 3.52 -3.35
CA LEU A 189 -7.09 3.69 -4.05
C LEU A 189 -8.25 4.24 -3.19
N PRO A 190 -8.46 3.77 -1.94
CA PRO A 190 -9.50 4.34 -1.07
C PRO A 190 -9.24 5.81 -0.72
N MET A 191 -7.99 6.27 -0.81
CA MET A 191 -7.57 7.62 -0.43
C MET A 191 -7.61 8.62 -1.59
N LEU A 192 -7.70 8.15 -2.84
CA LEU A 192 -7.62 8.97 -4.06
C LEU A 192 -9.04 9.32 -4.58
N PRO A 193 -9.55 10.54 -4.35
CA PRO A 193 -10.90 10.89 -4.75
C PRO A 193 -11.05 10.97 -6.28
N ARG A 194 -12.13 10.36 -6.78
CA ARG A 194 -12.78 10.58 -8.09
C ARG A 194 -12.04 10.16 -9.37
N ARG A 195 -10.70 10.11 -9.43
CA ARG A 195 -9.95 9.76 -10.68
C ARG A 195 -8.68 8.91 -10.44
N PRO A 196 -8.83 7.66 -9.96
CA PRO A 196 -7.69 6.82 -9.60
C PRO A 196 -6.72 6.56 -10.75
N ILE A 197 -7.23 6.31 -11.97
CA ILE A 197 -6.37 6.01 -13.14
C ILE A 197 -5.52 7.21 -13.56
N LEU A 198 -6.03 8.45 -13.49
CA LEU A 198 -5.23 9.63 -13.85
C LEU A 198 -4.17 9.93 -12.78
N LEU A 199 -4.58 9.89 -11.52
CA LEU A 199 -3.71 10.27 -10.41
C LEU A 199 -2.64 9.20 -10.14
N GLY A 200 -3.04 7.93 -10.09
CA GLY A 200 -2.11 6.82 -9.92
C GLY A 200 -1.38 6.43 -11.21
N GLY A 201 -2.04 6.55 -12.37
CA GLY A 201 -1.51 6.03 -13.63
C GLY A 201 -0.73 7.03 -14.49
N ILE A 202 -0.84 8.33 -14.23
CA ILE A 202 -0.09 9.37 -14.95
C ILE A 202 0.70 10.24 -13.97
N LEU A 203 0.01 10.86 -13.01
CA LEU A 203 0.67 11.83 -12.12
C LEU A 203 1.78 11.17 -11.28
N ALA A 204 1.50 10.03 -10.66
CA ALA A 204 2.51 9.31 -9.88
C ALA A 204 3.73 8.86 -10.73
N PRO A 205 3.56 8.21 -11.91
CA PRO A 205 4.67 7.92 -12.83
C PRO A 205 5.50 9.15 -13.24
N VAL A 206 4.85 10.28 -13.51
CA VAL A 206 5.52 11.53 -13.88
C VAL A 206 6.35 12.06 -12.71
N LEU A 207 5.75 12.13 -11.51
CA LEU A 207 6.44 12.60 -10.31
C LEU A 207 7.62 11.68 -9.95
N TRP A 208 7.42 10.36 -10.03
CA TRP A 208 8.47 9.38 -9.77
C TRP A 208 9.62 9.49 -10.78
N THR A 209 9.29 9.65 -12.07
CA THR A 209 10.30 9.86 -13.12
C THR A 209 11.07 11.15 -12.89
N GLY A 210 10.41 12.25 -12.51
CA GLY A 210 11.05 13.52 -12.20
C GLY A 210 11.98 13.42 -10.97
N LEU A 211 11.56 12.69 -9.94
CA LEU A 211 12.38 12.43 -8.76
C LEU A 211 13.64 11.63 -9.12
N LEU A 212 13.49 10.55 -9.88
CA LEU A 212 14.64 9.76 -10.34
C LEU A 212 15.56 10.60 -11.24
N HIS A 213 15.02 11.34 -12.20
CA HIS A 213 15.80 12.21 -13.08
C HIS A 213 16.61 13.26 -12.30
N SER A 214 16.01 13.87 -11.27
CA SER A 214 16.70 14.90 -10.47
C SER A 214 17.75 14.35 -9.50
N THR A 215 17.64 13.08 -9.11
CA THR A 215 18.56 12.47 -8.12
C THR A 215 19.64 11.61 -8.78
N MET A 216 19.37 11.02 -9.94
CA MET A 216 20.26 10.07 -10.60
C MET A 216 21.61 10.68 -10.99
N GLY A 217 21.65 11.93 -11.45
CA GLY A 217 22.91 12.62 -11.75
C GLY A 217 23.85 12.76 -10.54
N VAL A 218 23.32 12.73 -9.31
CA VAL A 218 24.10 12.77 -8.06
C VAL A 218 24.47 11.37 -7.59
N VAL A 219 23.52 10.43 -7.66
CA VAL A 219 23.71 9.06 -7.15
C VAL A 219 24.59 8.22 -8.07
N ASN A 220 24.34 8.29 -9.37
CA ASN A 220 25.06 7.52 -10.39
C ASN A 220 25.03 8.26 -11.74
N PRO A 221 25.93 9.24 -11.94
CA PRO A 221 25.97 10.04 -13.16
C PRO A 221 26.27 9.22 -14.42
N GLU A 222 26.98 8.09 -14.28
CA GLU A 222 27.27 7.19 -15.39
C GLU A 222 26.01 6.46 -15.86
N LEU A 223 25.19 5.99 -14.92
CA LEU A 223 23.92 5.34 -15.25
C LEU A 223 22.92 6.36 -15.85
N ASP A 224 22.90 7.59 -15.33
CA ASP A 224 22.04 8.68 -15.83
C ASP A 224 22.27 8.97 -17.33
N GLN A 225 23.54 8.99 -17.77
CA GLN A 225 23.89 9.20 -19.18
C GLN A 225 23.29 8.16 -20.15
N HIS A 226 23.02 6.96 -19.65
CA HIS A 226 22.52 5.84 -20.45
C HIS A 226 20.99 5.72 -20.42
N ILE A 227 20.31 6.46 -19.53
CA ILE A 227 18.85 6.45 -19.40
C ILE A 227 18.23 7.40 -20.43
N ALA A 228 17.49 6.83 -21.38
CA ALA A 228 16.60 7.61 -22.23
C ALA A 228 15.32 7.98 -21.45
N TRP A 229 15.37 9.08 -20.70
CA TRP A 229 14.32 9.52 -19.79
C TRP A 229 12.92 9.64 -20.40
N GLY A 230 12.81 10.00 -21.70
CA GLY A 230 11.52 10.03 -22.40
C GLY A 230 10.90 8.63 -22.54
N TRP A 231 11.70 7.63 -22.92
CA TRP A 231 11.25 6.24 -23.02
C TRP A 231 10.99 5.63 -21.65
N PHE A 232 11.81 5.98 -20.66
CA PHE A 232 11.55 5.62 -19.27
C PHE A 232 10.19 6.13 -18.81
N LEU A 233 9.88 7.41 -19.04
CA LEU A 233 8.58 7.99 -18.70
C LEU A 233 7.42 7.27 -19.41
N ILE A 234 7.57 6.96 -20.70
CA ILE A 234 6.54 6.21 -21.47
C ILE A 234 6.30 4.84 -20.83
N SER A 235 7.35 4.10 -20.47
CA SER A 235 7.24 2.83 -19.75
C SER A 235 6.53 2.99 -18.40
N GLN A 236 6.87 4.02 -17.61
CA GLN A 236 6.25 4.29 -16.31
C GLN A 236 4.76 4.64 -16.43
N VAL A 237 4.39 5.48 -17.40
CA VAL A 237 2.98 5.80 -17.66
C VAL A 237 2.23 4.56 -18.17
N THR A 238 2.85 3.74 -19.02
CA THR A 238 2.25 2.48 -19.49
C THR A 238 1.98 1.52 -18.33
N PHE A 239 2.94 1.37 -17.41
CA PHE A 239 2.74 0.64 -16.16
C PHE A 239 1.53 1.18 -15.40
N GLY A 240 1.52 2.49 -15.14
CA GLY A 240 0.51 3.13 -14.30
C GLY A 240 -0.90 3.03 -14.87
N LEU A 241 -1.06 3.21 -16.19
CA LEU A 241 -2.34 3.09 -16.87
C LEU A 241 -2.88 1.66 -16.81
N VAL A 242 -2.04 0.65 -17.09
CA VAL A 242 -2.48 -0.76 -17.07
C VAL A 242 -2.74 -1.24 -15.66
N ALA A 243 -1.86 -0.92 -14.70
CA ALA A 243 -2.10 -1.23 -13.29
C ALA A 243 -3.40 -0.60 -12.80
N GLY A 244 -3.60 0.70 -13.06
CA GLY A 244 -4.81 1.41 -12.71
C GLY A 244 -6.07 0.84 -13.35
N TRP A 245 -6.00 0.45 -14.62
CA TRP A 245 -7.09 -0.21 -15.33
C TRP A 245 -7.44 -1.56 -14.70
N VAL A 246 -6.45 -2.43 -14.48
CA VAL A 246 -6.68 -3.75 -13.87
C VAL A 246 -7.30 -3.62 -12.49
N VAL A 247 -6.80 -2.70 -11.67
CA VAL A 247 -7.31 -2.54 -10.30
C VAL A 247 -8.73 -1.95 -10.30
N ALA A 248 -9.00 -0.97 -11.17
CA ALA A 248 -10.32 -0.37 -11.29
C ALA A 248 -11.41 -1.37 -11.75
N HIS A 249 -11.02 -2.43 -12.46
CA HIS A 249 -11.91 -3.48 -12.95
C HIS A 249 -12.03 -4.68 -11.99
N GLN A 250 -11.35 -4.67 -10.84
CA GLN A 250 -11.58 -5.68 -9.80
C GLN A 250 -12.86 -5.34 -9.00
N SER A 251 -13.63 -6.37 -8.64
CA SER A 251 -14.83 -6.21 -7.82
C SER A 251 -14.45 -5.65 -6.45
N ARG A 252 -15.23 -4.67 -6.00
CA ARG A 252 -15.12 -4.17 -4.65
C ARG A 252 -15.69 -5.21 -3.69
N ILE A 253 -15.05 -5.37 -2.55
CA ILE A 253 -15.53 -6.22 -1.47
C ILE A 253 -16.27 -5.35 -0.47
N ARG A 254 -17.44 -5.82 -0.01
CA ARG A 254 -18.14 -5.16 1.09
C ARG A 254 -17.29 -5.21 2.34
N THR A 255 -17.19 -4.08 3.01
CA THR A 255 -16.37 -3.94 4.21
C THR A 255 -17.01 -4.72 5.34
N ALA A 256 -16.28 -5.68 5.90
CA ALA A 256 -16.76 -6.51 7.00
C ALA A 256 -16.73 -5.79 8.37
N GLN A 257 -16.71 -4.45 8.38
CA GLN A 257 -16.49 -3.63 9.58
C GLN A 257 -17.54 -3.83 10.68
N SER A 258 -18.76 -4.24 10.31
CA SER A 258 -19.84 -4.58 11.24
C SER A 258 -19.92 -6.08 11.58
N LEU A 259 -19.16 -6.95 10.91
CA LEU A 259 -19.22 -8.39 11.17
C LEU A 259 -18.40 -8.77 12.42
N PRO A 260 -18.90 -9.66 13.28
CA PRO A 260 -18.12 -10.25 14.37
C PRO A 260 -16.84 -10.93 13.86
N PHE A 261 -15.75 -10.88 14.62
CA PHE A 261 -14.44 -11.42 14.24
C PHE A 261 -14.49 -12.86 13.69
N ILE A 262 -15.28 -13.72 14.32
CA ILE A 262 -15.44 -15.13 13.93
C ILE A 262 -16.03 -15.26 12.52
N MET A 263 -17.00 -14.39 12.18
CA MET A 263 -17.60 -14.33 10.85
C MET A 263 -16.64 -13.74 9.80
N ARG A 264 -15.75 -12.82 10.21
CA ARG A 264 -14.66 -12.31 9.34
C ARG A 264 -13.62 -13.37 9.00
N MET A 265 -13.36 -14.29 9.92
CA MET A 265 -12.39 -15.39 9.72
C MET A 265 -12.94 -16.54 8.86
N GLY A 266 -14.22 -16.47 8.43
CA GLY A 266 -14.85 -17.53 7.66
C GLY A 266 -15.12 -18.80 8.48
N ILE A 267 -15.15 -18.69 9.81
CA ILE A 267 -15.51 -19.79 10.69
C ILE A 267 -17.04 -19.84 10.76
N GLU A 268 -17.64 -20.75 10.00
CA GLU A 268 -19.07 -21.06 10.11
C GLU A 268 -19.33 -21.59 11.53
N THR A 269 -19.93 -20.75 12.37
CA THR A 269 -20.28 -21.12 13.74
C THR A 269 -21.74 -21.56 13.74
N PRO A 270 -22.05 -22.84 14.07
CA PRO A 270 -23.43 -23.28 14.22
C PRO A 270 -24.10 -22.46 15.34
N GLY A 271 -25.07 -21.62 15.00
CA GLY A 271 -25.86 -20.86 15.98
C GLY A 271 -26.19 -19.40 15.63
N LEU A 272 -25.41 -18.72 14.79
CA LEU A 272 -25.63 -17.30 14.46
C LEU A 272 -26.72 -17.04 13.40
N VAL A 273 -27.17 -18.08 12.70
CA VAL A 273 -28.25 -17.97 11.69
C VAL A 273 -29.65 -18.01 12.34
N ARG A 274 -29.76 -18.54 13.56
CA ARG A 274 -31.05 -18.84 14.19
C ARG A 274 -31.82 -17.59 14.67
N GLU A 275 -31.15 -16.46 14.82
CA GLU A 275 -31.77 -15.22 15.29
C GLU A 275 -32.50 -14.46 14.17
N ARG A 276 -32.17 -14.75 12.90
CA ARG A 276 -32.82 -14.13 11.74
C ARG A 276 -34.17 -14.78 11.41
N GLU A 277 -34.34 -16.08 11.69
CA GLU A 277 -35.62 -16.79 11.50
C GLU A 277 -36.63 -16.43 12.60
N SER A 278 -36.19 -16.29 13.86
CA SER A 278 -37.08 -15.93 14.98
C SER A 278 -37.60 -14.48 14.93
N ALA A 279 -36.89 -13.57 14.26
CA ALA A 279 -37.36 -12.19 14.07
C ALA A 279 -38.48 -12.13 13.01
N THR A 280 -38.39 -12.93 11.96
CA THR A 280 -39.43 -13.03 10.92
C THR A 280 -40.66 -13.83 11.38
N GLU A 281 -40.49 -14.80 12.28
CA GLU A 281 -41.60 -15.62 12.79
C GLU A 281 -42.50 -14.83 13.76
N ASN A 282 -41.92 -13.89 14.54
CA ASN A 282 -42.69 -13.03 15.44
C ASN A 282 -43.45 -11.87 14.73
N GLU A 283 -43.03 -11.46 13.52
CA GLU A 283 -43.79 -10.48 12.74
C GLU A 283 -45.05 -11.09 12.10
N ASP A 284 -45.02 -12.37 11.72
CA ASP A 284 -46.13 -13.05 11.06
C ASP A 284 -47.21 -13.59 12.04
N GLU A 285 -46.88 -13.80 13.31
CA GLU A 285 -47.87 -14.17 14.36
C GLU A 285 -48.65 -12.96 14.91
N SER A 286 -48.31 -11.74 14.51
CA SER A 286 -48.97 -10.51 14.98
C SER A 286 -49.95 -9.86 13.98
N ARG A 287 -50.31 -10.57 12.90
CA ARG A 287 -51.31 -10.15 11.91
C ARG A 287 -52.62 -10.92 11.99
#